data_AF-A0A6A7LR56-F1
#
_entry.id   AF-A0A6A7LR56-F1
#
_cell.length_a   1.000
_cell.length_b   1.000
_cell.length_c   1.000
_cell.angle_alpha   90.00
_cell.angle_beta   90.00
_cell.angle_gamma   90.00
#
_symmetry.space_group_name_H-M   'P 1'
#
loop_
_entity.id
_entity.type
_entity.pdbx_description
1 polymer ?
#
loop_
_entity_poly.entity_id
_entity_poly.type
_entity_poly.pdbx_seq_one_letter_code
_entity_poly.pdbx_strand_id
1 'polypeptide(L)'
;DWSSDQVWAYIREHDVPYNALHGQGYPSIGCAPCTRPIEPGEDPRAGRWWWEMDPAAKECGMHIGYDANNAPIVIRTRSEPS
;
A
#
# COMPACT_ATOMS: atom_id res chain seq x y z
N ASP A 1 -18.07 0.17 5.74
CA ASP A 1 -16.86 -0.24 5.00
C ASP A 1 -17.18 -0.56 3.55
N TRP A 2 -16.22 -0.32 2.67
CA TRP A 2 -16.30 -0.63 1.24
C TRP A 2 -15.40 -1.82 0.92
N SER A 3 -15.89 -2.76 0.12
CA SER A 3 -15.06 -3.83 -0.45
C SER A 3 -14.36 -3.36 -1.73
N SER A 4 -13.30 -4.07 -2.12
CA SER A 4 -12.61 -3.84 -3.40
C SER A 4 -13.57 -3.93 -4.59
N ASP A 5 -14.49 -4.91 -4.57
CA ASP A 5 -15.47 -5.10 -5.64
C ASP A 5 -16.45 -3.93 -5.74
N GLN A 6 -16.85 -3.35 -4.60
CA GLN A 6 -17.70 -2.16 -4.56
C GLN A 6 -16.98 -0.93 -5.13
N VAL A 7 -15.70 -0.74 -4.79
CA VAL A 7 -14.87 0.33 -5.37
C VAL A 7 -14.77 0.19 -6.89
N TRP A 8 -14.47 -1.02 -7.38
CA TRP A 8 -14.37 -1.28 -8.81
C TRP A 8 -15.70 -1.18 -9.56
N ALA A 9 -16.82 -1.58 -8.93
CA ALA A 9 -18.15 -1.39 -9.49
C ALA A 9 -18.44 0.10 -9.68
N TYR A 10 -18.17 0.91 -8.66
CA TYR A 10 -18.36 2.36 -8.72
C TYR A 10 -17.50 3.02 -9.81
N ILE A 11 -16.22 2.66 -9.92
CA ILE A 11 -15.33 3.19 -10.97
C ILE A 11 -15.90 2.93 -12.36
N ARG A 12 -16.44 1.72 -12.61
CA ARG A 12 -17.02 1.34 -13.91
C ARG A 12 -18.37 2.01 -14.17
N GLU A 13 -19.24 2.10 -13.16
CA GLU A 13 -20.57 2.70 -13.29
C GLU A 13 -20.50 4.19 -13.63
N HIS A 14 -19.48 4.87 -13.13
CA HIS A 14 -19.32 6.32 -13.27
C HIS A 14 -18.20 6.73 -14.24
N ASP A 15 -17.66 5.80 -15.02
CA ASP A 15 -16.54 6.03 -15.95
C ASP A 15 -15.38 6.82 -15.33
N VAL A 16 -15.07 6.53 -14.06
CA VAL A 16 -14.01 7.23 -13.33
C VAL A 16 -12.66 6.82 -13.94
N PRO A 17 -11.81 7.77 -14.38
CA PRO A 17 -10.49 7.43 -14.88
C PRO A 17 -9.64 6.86 -13.74
N TYR A 18 -9.06 5.68 -13.98
CA TYR A 18 -8.18 5.00 -13.05
C TYR A 18 -6.80 4.75 -13.68
N ASN A 19 -5.82 4.40 -12.85
CA ASN A 19 -4.46 4.16 -13.34
C ASN A 19 -4.40 2.87 -14.18
N ALA A 20 -3.87 2.97 -15.41
CA ALA A 20 -3.74 1.84 -16.33
C ALA A 20 -2.93 0.65 -15.77
N LEU A 21 -2.05 0.88 -14.79
CA LEU A 21 -1.29 -0.17 -14.11
C LEU A 21 -2.19 -1.16 -13.36
N HIS A 22 -3.40 -0.77 -12.96
CA HIS A 22 -4.36 -1.73 -12.38
C HIS A 22 -4.72 -2.86 -13.35
N GLY A 23 -4.74 -2.59 -14.67
CA GLY A 23 -4.93 -3.61 -15.70
C GLY A 23 -3.69 -4.46 -15.99
N GLN A 24 -2.55 -4.14 -15.38
CA GLN A 24 -1.26 -4.83 -15.56
C GLN A 24 -0.84 -5.62 -14.31
N GLY A 25 -1.77 -5.89 -13.40
CA GLY A 25 -1.51 -6.67 -12.19
C GLY A 25 -1.01 -5.86 -10.99
N TYR A 26 -1.21 -4.53 -10.98
CA TYR A 26 -0.87 -3.66 -9.83
C TYR A 26 -2.13 -3.25 -9.05
N PRO A 27 -2.63 -4.07 -8.10
CA PRO A 27 -3.80 -3.70 -7.30
C PRO A 27 -3.50 -2.64 -6.23
N SER A 28 -2.25 -2.51 -5.77
CA SER A 28 -1.81 -1.41 -4.89
C SER A 28 -0.60 -0.70 -5.50
N ILE A 29 -0.74 0.61 -5.76
CA ILE A 29 0.27 1.42 -6.45
C ILE A 29 0.91 2.40 -5.45
N GLY A 30 2.25 2.43 -5.41
CA GLY A 30 3.03 3.39 -4.63
C GLY A 30 4.18 3.98 -5.46
N CYS A 31 5.35 4.18 -4.85
CA CYS A 31 6.56 4.61 -5.56
C CYS A 31 7.08 3.46 -6.45
N ALA A 32 7.66 3.81 -7.60
CA ALA A 32 8.21 2.87 -8.58
C ALA A 32 9.14 1.79 -8.00
N PRO A 33 10.14 2.09 -7.14
CA PRO A 33 11.03 1.04 -6.63
C PRO A 33 10.35 0.10 -5.63
N CYS A 34 9.24 0.51 -5.02
CA CYS A 34 8.57 -0.20 -3.92
C CYS A 34 7.21 -0.78 -4.30
N THR A 35 6.96 -0.94 -5.60
CA THR A 35 5.70 -1.48 -6.12
C THR A 35 6.02 -2.46 -7.25
N ARG A 36 5.51 -3.68 -7.15
CA ARG A 36 5.57 -4.71 -8.21
C ARG A 36 4.15 -5.24 -8.52
N PRO A 37 3.94 -5.86 -9.69
CA PRO A 37 2.70 -6.57 -9.94
C PRO A 37 2.63 -7.85 -9.09
N ILE A 38 1.42 -8.33 -8.84
CA ILE A 38 1.16 -9.55 -8.08
C ILE A 38 0.41 -10.57 -8.95
N GLU A 39 0.48 -11.84 -8.56
CA GLU A 39 -0.28 -12.92 -9.18
C GLU A 39 -1.75 -12.94 -8.68
N PRO A 40 -2.67 -13.50 -9.48
CA PRO A 40 -4.05 -13.70 -9.03
C PRO A 40 -4.13 -14.51 -7.74
N GLY A 41 -4.80 -13.97 -6.72
CA GLY A 41 -4.97 -14.61 -5.42
C GLY A 41 -3.92 -14.21 -4.36
N GLU A 42 -2.87 -13.48 -4.73
CA GLU A 42 -2.02 -12.80 -3.75
C GLU A 42 -2.77 -11.65 -3.05
N ASP A 43 -2.32 -11.29 -1.84
CA ASP A 43 -2.83 -10.11 -1.14
C ASP A 43 -2.64 -8.85 -2.01
N PRO A 44 -3.64 -7.95 -2.12
CA PRO A 44 -3.54 -6.73 -2.94
C PRO A 44 -2.33 -5.82 -2.62
N ARG A 45 -1.78 -5.91 -1.41
CA ARG A 45 -0.59 -5.18 -0.97
C ARG A 45 0.69 -6.01 -0.98
N ALA A 46 0.67 -7.28 -1.40
CA ALA A 46 1.87 -8.13 -1.52
C ALA A 46 2.93 -7.56 -2.48
N GLY A 47 2.51 -6.69 -3.42
CA GLY A 47 3.41 -5.97 -4.32
C GLY A 47 4.15 -4.80 -3.67
N ARG A 48 3.79 -4.39 -2.46
CA ARG A 48 4.39 -3.28 -1.71
C ARG A 48 5.34 -3.84 -0.67
N TRP A 49 6.56 -3.29 -0.57
CA TRP A 49 7.56 -3.72 0.41
C TRP A 49 7.85 -5.24 0.35
N TRP A 50 7.84 -5.80 -0.86
CA TRP A 50 7.91 -7.26 -1.08
C TRP A 50 9.21 -7.91 -0.62
N TRP A 51 10.27 -7.12 -0.41
CA TRP A 51 11.55 -7.55 0.15
C TRP A 51 11.69 -7.29 1.66
N GLU A 52 10.76 -6.55 2.27
CA GLU A 52 10.85 -6.16 3.68
C GLU A 52 10.34 -7.27 4.57
N MET A 53 11.21 -7.68 5.49
CA MET A 53 10.99 -8.80 6.40
C MET A 53 10.33 -8.34 7.71
N ASP A 54 10.46 -7.06 8.06
CA ASP A 54 9.78 -6.49 9.21
C ASP A 54 8.31 -6.13 8.87
N PRO A 55 7.31 -6.83 9.45
CA PRO A 55 5.90 -6.51 9.23
C PRO A 55 5.53 -5.09 9.71
N ALA A 56 6.22 -4.57 10.73
CA ALA A 56 5.96 -3.23 11.26
C ALA A 56 6.45 -2.12 10.33
N ALA A 57 7.37 -2.42 9.41
CA ALA A 57 7.91 -1.48 8.42
C ALA A 57 7.12 -1.45 7.10
N LYS A 58 6.03 -2.24 6.98
CA LYS A 58 5.22 -2.31 5.74
C LYS A 58 4.25 -1.15 5.55
N GLU A 59 4.29 -0.16 6.45
CA GLU A 59 3.54 1.07 6.33
C GLU A 59 4.42 2.28 6.02
N CYS A 60 3.91 3.11 5.11
CA CYS A 60 4.58 4.34 4.71
C CYS A 60 4.48 5.37 5.85
N GLY A 61 5.48 6.25 5.99
CA GLY A 61 5.47 7.35 6.96
C GLY A 61 4.36 8.39 6.79
N MET A 62 3.53 8.30 5.75
CA MET A 62 2.26 9.04 5.67
C MET A 62 1.22 8.52 6.67
N HIS A 63 1.33 7.25 7.08
CA HIS A 63 0.49 6.65 8.09
C HIS A 63 1.21 6.79 9.44
N ILE A 64 1.02 7.93 10.09
CA ILE A 64 1.51 8.13 11.45
C ILE A 64 0.60 7.35 12.42
N GLY A 65 1.13 6.26 12.96
CA GLY A 65 0.54 5.66 14.15
C GLY A 65 0.79 6.55 15.37
N TYR A 66 -0.06 6.48 16.38
CA TYR A 66 0.21 7.04 17.70
C TYR A 66 0.39 5.90 18.68
N ASP A 67 1.35 6.02 19.60
CA ASP A 67 1.55 5.04 20.67
C ASP A 67 0.47 5.17 21.76
N ALA A 68 0.52 4.32 22.79
CA ALA A 68 -0.43 4.34 23.90
C ALA A 68 -0.44 5.66 24.69
N ASN A 69 0.58 6.51 24.50
CA ASN A 69 0.71 7.83 25.12
C ASN A 69 0.36 8.96 24.13
N ASN A 70 -0.22 8.63 22.98
CA ASN A 70 -0.55 9.57 21.92
C ASN A 70 0.67 10.32 21.34
N ALA A 71 1.86 9.71 21.37
CA ALA A 71 3.05 10.20 20.68
C ALA A 71 3.16 9.56 19.29
N PRO A 72 3.63 10.29 18.26
CA PRO A 72 3.76 9.73 16.92
C PRO A 72 4.75 8.56 16.91
N ILE A 73 4.31 7.41 16.41
CA ILE A 73 5.14 6.24 16.14
C ILE A 73 6.03 6.60 14.94
N VAL A 74 7.24 7.07 15.25
CA VAL A 74 8.28 7.29 14.24
C VAL A 74 8.78 5.90 13.82
N ILE A 75 8.34 5.43 12.66
CA ILE A 75 8.93 4.26 12.02
C ILE A 75 10.38 4.63 11.70
N ARG A 76 11.32 4.15 12.52
CA ARG A 76 12.75 4.48 12.39
C ARG A 76 13.24 4.03 11.03
N THR A 77 13.48 4.98 10.14
CA THR A 77 14.22 4.72 8.89
C THR A 77 15.66 4.35 9.26
N ARG A 78 16.24 3.33 8.60
CA ARG A 78 17.60 2.80 8.84
C ARG A 78 18.75 3.83 8.64
N SER A 79 18.46 5.11 8.49
CA SER A 79 19.40 6.16 8.12
C SER A 79 19.82 7.10 9.25
N GLU A 80 19.49 6.83 10.51
CA GLU A 80 20.08 7.57 11.64
C GLU A 80 21.40 6.91 12.06
N PRO A 81 22.56 7.61 11.97
CA PRO A 81 23.80 7.09 12.52
C PRO A 81 23.72 7.08 14.05
N SER A 82 24.35 6.06 14.63
CA SER A 82 24.52 5.84 16.07
C SER A 82 25.08 7.04 16.82
#